data_AF-A0A1H2G473-F1
#
_entry.id   AF-A0A1H2G473-F1
#
_cell.length_a   1.000
_cell.length_b   1.000
_cell.length_c   1.000
_cell.angle_alpha   90.00
_cell.angle_beta   90.00
_cell.angle_gamma   90.00
#
_symmetry.space_group_name_H-M   'P 1'
#
loop_
_entity.id
_entity.type
_entity.pdbx_description
1 polymer ?
#
loop_
_entity_poly.entity_id
_entity_poly.type
_entity_poly.pdbx_seq_one_letter_code
_entity_poly.pdbx_strand_id
1 'polypeptide(L)'
;MFKIVHLLTGVAALLLSFIPTLGAEAPNLLQQPDVVYLLFCGLINLLAAGLSGRGSRSALQSTASTLIVLAAALQAVVVLAPLPQVAGQPAVLLALTAVIGAVIALLAGNLPARSKAATTFSGEQGNREAGTVKWFNTSKGFGFISRDSGDDIFVHFRAIRGEGHRVLVEGQRVEFVVMNREKGLQAEDVTAAAPGGR
;
A
#
# COMPACT_ATOMS: atom_id res chain seq x y z
N MET A 1 5.79 4.64 -13.79
CA MET A 1 6.89 3.85 -14.37
C MET A 1 6.73 2.34 -14.12
N PHE A 2 6.63 1.87 -12.87
CA PHE A 2 6.52 0.43 -12.55
C PHE A 2 5.39 -0.35 -13.25
N LYS A 3 4.22 0.26 -13.50
CA LYS A 3 3.14 -0.38 -14.29
C LYS A 3 3.62 -0.87 -15.66
N ILE A 4 4.35 -0.02 -16.38
CA ILE A 4 4.82 -0.30 -17.74
C ILE A 4 5.90 -1.36 -17.67
N VAL A 5 6.80 -1.28 -16.67
CA VAL A 5 7.84 -2.30 -16.45
C VAL A 5 7.21 -3.67 -16.22
N HIS A 6 6.28 -3.79 -15.27
CA HIS A 6 5.58 -5.04 -15.00
C HIS A 6 4.77 -5.56 -16.19
N LEU A 7 4.11 -4.67 -16.94
CA LEU A 7 3.38 -5.06 -18.15
C LEU A 7 4.34 -5.65 -19.20
N LEU A 8 5.44 -4.95 -19.50
CA LEU A 8 6.43 -5.40 -20.49
C LEU A 8 7.11 -6.69 -20.05
N THR A 9 7.57 -6.77 -18.80
CA THR A 9 8.20 -7.98 -18.24
C THR A 9 7.22 -9.15 -18.24
N GLY A 10 5.96 -8.92 -17.88
CA GLY A 10 4.93 -9.97 -17.85
C GLY A 10 4.62 -10.52 -19.24
N VAL A 11 4.41 -9.64 -20.22
CA VAL A 11 4.18 -10.05 -21.62
C VAL A 11 5.41 -10.76 -22.19
N ALA A 12 6.61 -10.22 -21.98
CA ALA A 12 7.84 -10.84 -22.45
C ALA A 12 8.04 -12.23 -21.86
N ALA A 13 7.87 -12.41 -20.54
CA ALA A 13 7.99 -13.71 -19.90
C ALA A 13 6.97 -14.73 -20.45
N LEU A 14 5.72 -14.31 -20.68
CA LEU A 14 4.72 -15.17 -21.31
C LEU A 14 5.15 -15.60 -22.72
N LEU A 15 5.56 -14.66 -23.58
CA LEU A 15 6.00 -14.98 -24.94
C LEU A 15 7.23 -15.90 -24.94
N LEU A 16 8.22 -15.61 -24.10
CA LEU A 16 9.43 -16.42 -23.97
C LEU A 16 9.12 -17.83 -23.46
N SER A 17 8.09 -18.02 -22.64
CA SER A 17 7.67 -19.35 -22.17
C SER A 17 7.20 -20.28 -23.29
N PHE A 18 6.75 -19.74 -24.43
CA PHE A 18 6.34 -20.57 -25.57
C PHE A 18 7.51 -20.99 -26.47
N ILE A 19 8.67 -20.32 -26.42
CA ILE A 19 9.80 -20.61 -27.31
C ILE A 19 10.19 -22.10 -27.30
N PRO A 20 10.34 -22.77 -26.15
CA PRO A 20 10.72 -24.18 -26.10
C PRO A 20 9.69 -25.14 -26.71
N THR A 21 8.46 -24.67 -26.98
CA THR A 21 7.40 -25.48 -27.60
C THR A 21 7.40 -25.41 -29.13
N LEU A 22 8.21 -24.55 -29.73
CA LEU A 22 8.28 -24.37 -31.19
C LEU A 22 9.21 -25.39 -31.88
N GLY A 23 9.93 -26.22 -31.11
CA GLY A 23 10.84 -27.25 -31.63
C GLY A 23 10.10 -28.48 -32.16
N ALA A 24 10.70 -29.18 -33.13
CA ALA A 24 10.12 -30.40 -33.72
C ALA A 24 9.93 -31.55 -32.71
N GLU A 25 10.76 -31.58 -31.67
CA GLU A 25 10.71 -32.55 -30.55
C GLU A 25 10.29 -31.84 -29.25
N ALA A 26 9.33 -30.91 -29.33
CA ALA A 26 8.93 -30.11 -28.19
C ALA A 26 8.24 -30.96 -27.11
N PRO A 27 8.80 -31.06 -25.89
CA PRO A 27 8.07 -31.61 -24.75
C PRO A 27 6.81 -30.77 -24.48
N ASN A 28 5.76 -31.38 -23.94
CA ASN A 28 4.56 -30.65 -23.54
C ASN A 28 4.94 -29.52 -22.56
N LEU A 29 4.28 -28.37 -22.68
CA LEU A 29 4.54 -27.17 -21.86
C LEU A 29 4.57 -27.49 -20.35
N LEU A 30 3.65 -28.36 -19.89
CA LEU A 30 3.52 -28.75 -18.49
C LEU A 30 4.61 -29.71 -17.99
N GLN A 31 5.36 -30.35 -18.89
CA GLN A 31 6.45 -31.25 -18.55
C GLN A 31 7.78 -30.51 -18.36
N GLN A 32 7.83 -29.20 -18.67
CA GLN A 32 9.01 -28.37 -18.57
C GLN A 32 8.90 -27.44 -17.35
N PRO A 33 9.49 -27.79 -16.19
CA PRO A 33 9.33 -27.02 -14.97
C PRO A 33 9.79 -25.57 -15.14
N ASP A 34 10.90 -25.34 -15.85
CA ASP A 34 11.46 -24.01 -16.07
C ASP A 34 10.52 -23.07 -16.85
N VAL A 35 9.82 -23.64 -17.84
CA VAL A 35 8.83 -22.93 -18.64
C VAL A 35 7.59 -22.61 -17.83
N VAL A 36 7.12 -23.56 -17.03
CA VAL A 36 5.99 -23.37 -16.11
C VAL A 36 6.31 -22.25 -15.12
N TYR A 37 7.51 -22.21 -14.55
CA TYR A 37 7.92 -21.14 -13.65
C TYR A 37 7.99 -19.77 -14.35
N LEU A 38 8.48 -19.71 -15.60
CA LEU A 38 8.50 -18.46 -16.36
C LEU A 38 7.09 -17.95 -16.66
N LEU A 39 6.18 -18.86 -17.01
CA LEU A 39 4.76 -18.55 -17.22
C LEU A 39 4.13 -17.95 -15.96
N PHE A 40 4.33 -18.57 -14.79
CA PHE A 40 3.85 -18.02 -13.51
C PHE A 40 4.47 -16.66 -13.20
N CYS A 41 5.78 -16.47 -13.41
CA CYS A 41 6.43 -15.18 -13.23
C CYS A 41 5.84 -14.09 -14.14
N GLY A 42 5.48 -14.46 -15.38
CA GLY A 42 4.80 -13.57 -16.33
C GLY A 42 3.42 -13.14 -15.83
N LEU A 43 2.61 -14.08 -15.38
CA LEU A 43 1.28 -13.81 -14.81
C LEU A 43 1.34 -12.94 -13.55
N ILE A 44 2.29 -13.20 -12.64
CA ILE A 44 2.50 -12.38 -11.44
C ILE A 44 2.86 -10.94 -11.81
N ASN A 45 3.69 -10.74 -12.82
CA ASN A 45 4.03 -9.41 -13.33
C ASN A 45 2.80 -8.69 -13.92
N LEU A 46 1.95 -9.38 -14.70
CA LEU A 46 0.72 -8.78 -15.22
C LEU A 46 -0.27 -8.39 -14.11
N LEU A 47 -0.41 -9.22 -13.07
CA LEU A 47 -1.21 -8.90 -11.89
C LEU A 47 -0.64 -7.68 -11.15
N ALA A 48 0.67 -7.62 -10.95
CA ALA A 48 1.35 -6.48 -10.32
C ALA A 48 1.19 -5.18 -11.12
N ALA A 49 1.15 -5.25 -12.46
CA ALA A 49 0.89 -4.10 -13.32
C ALA A 49 -0.49 -3.49 -13.08
N GLY A 50 -1.52 -4.33 -12.87
CA GLY A 50 -2.88 -3.89 -12.54
C GLY A 50 -3.01 -3.23 -11.17
N LEU A 51 -2.20 -3.66 -10.20
CA LEU A 51 -2.23 -3.15 -8.82
C LEU A 51 -1.39 -1.88 -8.60
N SER A 52 -0.38 -1.62 -9.44
CA SER A 52 0.55 -0.48 -9.33
C SER A 52 -0.07 0.93 -9.45
N GLY A 53 -1.40 1.05 -9.52
CA GLY A 53 -2.13 2.30 -9.74
C GLY A 53 -2.98 2.82 -8.60
N ARG A 54 -3.21 2.02 -7.54
CA ARG A 54 -4.11 2.37 -6.44
C ARG A 54 -3.27 2.65 -5.19
N GLY A 55 -3.11 3.92 -4.82
CA GLY A 55 -2.62 4.34 -3.49
C GLY A 55 -1.24 5.00 -3.42
N SER A 56 -0.96 5.59 -2.25
CA SER A 56 0.35 6.16 -1.89
C SER A 56 1.41 5.06 -1.87
N ARG A 57 2.49 5.24 -2.63
CA ARG A 57 3.54 4.24 -2.84
C ARG A 57 4.38 4.14 -1.57
N SER A 58 4.31 3.00 -0.87
CA SER A 58 5.25 2.70 0.21
C SER A 58 6.59 2.22 -0.36
N ALA A 59 7.70 2.50 0.33
CA ALA A 59 9.04 2.01 -0.06
C ALA A 59 9.08 0.47 -0.20
N LEU A 60 8.23 -0.22 0.54
CA LEU A 60 8.10 -1.67 0.50
C LEU A 60 7.47 -2.17 -0.81
N GLN A 61 6.52 -1.41 -1.36
CA GLN A 61 5.92 -1.72 -2.67
C GLN A 61 6.93 -1.59 -3.80
N SER A 62 7.85 -0.61 -3.74
CA SER A 62 8.94 -0.51 -4.73
C SER A 62 9.90 -1.68 -4.64
N THR A 63 10.30 -2.11 -3.43
CA THR A 63 11.20 -3.26 -3.27
C THR A 63 10.57 -4.55 -3.79
N ALA A 64 9.30 -4.80 -3.45
CA ALA A 64 8.57 -5.96 -3.94
C ALA A 64 8.45 -5.96 -5.48
N SER A 65 8.17 -4.79 -6.07
CA SER A 65 8.08 -4.63 -7.53
C SER A 65 9.40 -5.00 -8.21
N THR A 66 10.53 -4.53 -7.69
CA THR A 66 11.86 -4.83 -8.22
C THR A 66 12.19 -6.32 -8.13
N LEU A 67 11.87 -6.98 -7.01
CA LEU A 67 12.12 -8.41 -6.83
C LEU A 67 11.30 -9.27 -7.80
N ILE A 68 10.04 -8.91 -8.04
CA ILE A 68 9.16 -9.61 -8.99
C ILE A 68 9.68 -9.52 -10.43
N VAL A 69 10.16 -8.33 -10.83
CA VAL A 69 10.76 -8.14 -12.17
C VAL A 69 12.06 -8.93 -12.29
N LEU A 70 12.90 -8.90 -11.25
CA LEU A 70 14.17 -9.62 -11.23
C LEU A 70 13.97 -11.14 -11.31
N ALA A 71 12.99 -11.69 -10.59
CA ALA A 71 12.67 -13.11 -10.64
C ALA A 71 12.28 -13.58 -12.06
N ALA A 72 11.45 -12.80 -12.76
CA ALA A 72 11.08 -13.09 -14.15
C ALA A 72 12.28 -13.01 -15.09
N ALA A 73 13.16 -12.02 -14.92
CA ALA A 73 14.37 -11.88 -15.73
C ALA A 73 15.34 -13.05 -15.53
N LEU A 74 15.56 -13.46 -14.29
CA LEU A 74 16.41 -14.62 -13.97
C LEU A 74 15.83 -15.91 -14.57
N GLN A 75 14.53 -16.13 -14.43
CA GLN A 75 13.89 -17.33 -14.99
C GLN A 75 13.92 -17.33 -16.52
N ALA A 76 13.81 -16.16 -17.17
CA ALA A 76 13.95 -16.05 -18.62
C ALA A 76 15.37 -16.44 -19.08
N VAL A 77 16.40 -16.06 -18.32
CA VAL A 77 17.78 -16.48 -18.59
C VAL A 77 17.93 -18.00 -18.47
N VAL A 78 17.35 -18.63 -17.45
CA VAL A 78 17.39 -20.10 -17.28
C VAL A 78 16.73 -20.83 -18.46
N VAL A 79 15.63 -20.30 -18.99
CA VAL A 79 14.94 -20.90 -20.16
C VAL A 79 15.74 -20.69 -21.46
N LEU A 80 16.37 -19.53 -21.64
CA LEU A 80 17.12 -19.21 -22.88
C LEU A 80 18.53 -19.80 -22.90
N ALA A 81 19.17 -19.91 -21.74
CA ALA A 81 20.46 -20.54 -21.54
C ALA A 81 20.26 -21.65 -20.50
N PRO A 82 19.98 -22.89 -20.93
CA PRO A 82 19.68 -24.00 -20.03
C PRO A 82 20.89 -24.33 -19.17
N LEU A 83 20.97 -23.65 -18.03
CA LEU A 83 21.92 -23.88 -16.95
C LEU A 83 21.18 -24.69 -15.89
N PRO A 84 21.15 -26.04 -15.99
CA PRO A 84 20.38 -26.86 -15.06
C PRO A 84 20.86 -26.69 -13.61
N GLN A 85 22.11 -26.27 -13.42
CA GLN A 85 22.74 -26.11 -12.11
C GLN A 85 23.56 -24.82 -12.04
N VAL A 86 23.43 -24.10 -10.93
CA VAL A 86 24.26 -22.94 -10.57
C VAL A 86 24.86 -23.24 -9.20
N ALA A 87 26.19 -23.23 -9.09
CA ALA A 87 26.92 -23.54 -7.85
C ALA A 87 26.51 -24.89 -7.20
N GLY A 88 26.22 -25.90 -8.02
CA GLY A 88 25.80 -27.24 -7.56
C GLY A 88 24.36 -27.33 -7.07
N GLN A 89 23.57 -26.25 -7.21
CA GLN A 89 22.14 -26.24 -6.89
C GLN A 89 21.30 -26.09 -8.17
N PRO A 90 20.08 -26.64 -8.24
CA PRO A 90 19.19 -26.42 -9.37
C PRO A 90 18.88 -24.93 -9.53
N ALA A 91 19.07 -24.37 -10.73
CA ALA A 91 18.98 -22.92 -10.98
C ALA A 91 17.62 -22.31 -10.57
N VAL A 92 16.55 -23.12 -10.66
CA VAL A 92 15.18 -22.79 -10.21
C VAL A 92 15.12 -22.32 -8.76
N LEU A 93 16.00 -22.83 -7.88
CA LEU A 93 15.98 -22.49 -6.46
C LEU A 93 16.28 -21.00 -6.22
N LEU A 94 17.09 -20.38 -7.06
CA LEU A 94 17.38 -18.94 -7.00
C LEU A 94 16.15 -18.10 -7.34
N ALA A 95 15.38 -18.50 -8.36
CA ALA A 95 14.13 -17.85 -8.70
C ALA A 95 13.08 -18.03 -7.59
N LEU A 96 12.96 -19.24 -7.02
CA LEU A 96 12.04 -19.53 -5.93
C LEU A 96 12.34 -18.72 -4.67
N THR A 97 13.61 -18.61 -4.28
CA THR A 97 14.01 -17.81 -3.10
C THR A 97 13.69 -16.32 -3.30
N ALA A 98 13.91 -15.77 -4.51
CA ALA A 98 13.52 -14.41 -4.84
C ALA A 98 12.00 -14.19 -4.76
N VAL A 99 11.19 -15.14 -5.27
CA VAL A 99 9.72 -15.09 -5.20
C VAL A 99 9.24 -15.18 -3.74
N ILE A 100 9.81 -16.08 -2.95
CA ILE A 100 9.49 -16.19 -1.51
C ILE A 100 9.82 -14.89 -0.79
N GLY A 101 10.98 -14.27 -1.05
CA GLY A 101 11.35 -12.97 -0.51
C GLY A 101 10.35 -11.86 -0.89
N ALA A 102 9.90 -11.83 -2.14
CA ALA A 102 8.90 -10.87 -2.61
C ALA A 102 7.54 -11.08 -1.91
N VAL A 103 7.10 -12.33 -1.74
CA VAL A 103 5.87 -12.69 -1.02
C VAL A 103 5.95 -12.28 0.45
N ILE A 104 7.08 -12.55 1.13
CA ILE A 104 7.31 -12.13 2.52
C ILE A 104 7.24 -10.60 2.62
N ALA A 105 7.87 -9.85 1.71
CA ALA A 105 7.83 -8.40 1.71
C ALA A 105 6.41 -7.84 1.49
N LEU A 106 5.64 -8.45 0.57
CA LEU A 106 4.24 -8.10 0.33
C LEU A 106 3.34 -8.39 1.53
N LEU A 107 3.53 -9.56 2.16
CA LEU A 107 2.81 -9.94 3.36
C LEU A 107 3.18 -9.02 4.53
N ALA A 108 4.47 -8.74 4.74
CA ALA A 108 4.93 -7.81 5.78
C ALA A 108 4.37 -6.39 5.61
N GLY A 109 4.12 -5.95 4.37
CA GLY A 109 3.48 -4.67 4.06
C GLY A 109 1.96 -4.64 4.23
N ASN A 110 1.32 -5.81 4.22
CA ASN A 110 -0.13 -5.97 4.38
C ASN A 110 -0.52 -6.55 5.75
N LEU A 111 0.44 -6.91 6.60
CA LEU A 111 0.17 -7.12 8.01
C LEU A 111 -0.45 -5.82 8.51
N PRO A 112 -1.65 -5.84 9.13
CA PRO A 112 -2.13 -4.66 9.83
C PRO A 112 -1.01 -4.26 10.75
N ALA A 113 -0.45 -3.06 10.54
CA ALA A 113 0.50 -2.49 11.48
C ALA A 113 -0.11 -2.77 12.83
N ARG A 114 0.54 -3.62 13.64
CA ARG A 114 0.07 -3.89 15.00
C ARG A 114 -0.03 -2.51 15.57
N SER A 115 -1.26 -1.99 15.62
CA SER A 115 -1.53 -0.72 16.28
C SER A 115 -0.84 -0.94 17.60
N LYS A 116 0.15 -0.10 17.91
CA LYS A 116 0.62 0.01 19.29
C LYS A 116 -0.59 0.56 20.06
N ALA A 117 -1.58 -0.31 20.26
CA ALA A 117 -2.64 -0.17 21.20
C ALA A 117 -1.94 -0.31 22.54
N ALA A 118 -2.12 0.73 23.36
CA ALA A 118 -1.44 1.00 24.61
C ALA A 118 -0.02 1.59 24.49
N THR A 119 0.12 2.71 23.77
CA THR A 119 0.82 3.83 24.41
C THR A 119 -0.26 4.67 25.07
N THR A 120 -0.33 4.57 26.40
CA THR A 120 -1.01 5.50 27.28
C THR A 120 -0.69 6.92 26.79
N PHE A 121 -1.70 7.62 26.27
CA PHE A 121 -1.61 9.05 25.93
C PHE A 121 -1.54 9.84 27.24
N SER A 122 -0.39 9.79 27.88
CA SER A 122 0.00 10.70 28.94
C SER A 122 0.89 11.76 28.30
N GLY A 123 0.30 12.90 27.94
CA GLY A 123 1.02 14.14 27.74
C GLY A 123 1.69 14.34 26.38
N GLU A 124 0.90 14.76 25.39
CA GLU A 124 1.38 15.79 24.47
C GLU A 124 0.28 16.85 24.28
N GLN A 125 0.18 17.74 25.28
CA GLN A 125 -0.63 18.96 25.22
C GLN A 125 -0.02 20.01 24.27
N GLY A 126 1.02 19.67 23.49
CA GLY A 126 1.88 20.64 22.79
C GLY A 126 1.42 21.11 21.42
N ASN A 127 0.40 20.51 20.79
CA ASN A 127 0.00 20.89 19.42
C ASN A 127 -1.50 20.79 19.15
N ARG A 128 -2.33 21.17 20.13
CA ARG A 128 -3.77 21.32 19.91
C ARG A 128 -4.07 22.76 19.55
N GLU A 129 -4.81 22.95 18.46
CA GLU A 129 -5.34 24.25 18.05
C GLU A 129 -6.77 24.40 18.54
N ALA A 130 -7.19 25.65 18.75
CA ALA A 130 -8.56 26.00 19.07
C ALA A 130 -9.24 26.64 17.86
N GLY A 131 -10.56 26.49 17.82
CA GLY A 131 -11.39 27.08 16.78
C GLY A 131 -12.86 26.98 17.09
N THR A 132 -13.67 27.60 16.23
CA THR A 132 -15.12 27.66 16.37
C THR A 132 -15.78 26.86 15.26
N VAL A 133 -16.73 25.99 15.62
CA VAL A 133 -17.48 25.20 14.64
C VAL A 133 -18.26 26.14 13.75
N LYS A 134 -17.91 26.18 12.46
CA LYS A 134 -18.55 27.04 11.47
C LYS A 134 -19.91 26.49 11.05
N TRP A 135 -19.98 25.18 10.86
CA TRP A 135 -21.22 24.42 10.67
C TRP A 135 -20.92 22.94 10.78
N PHE A 136 -21.93 22.15 11.14
CA PHE A 136 -21.85 20.69 11.16
C PHE A 136 -23.17 20.07 10.73
N ASN A 137 -23.13 19.17 9.76
CA ASN A 137 -24.30 18.44 9.32
C ASN A 137 -24.38 17.10 10.05
N THR A 138 -25.25 16.99 11.04
CA THR A 138 -25.43 15.78 11.85
C THR A 138 -25.84 14.56 11.03
N SER A 139 -26.70 14.73 10.02
CA SER A 139 -27.17 13.63 9.18
C SER A 139 -26.06 13.07 8.28
N LYS A 140 -25.18 13.94 7.78
CA LYS A 140 -24.05 13.55 6.92
C LYS A 140 -22.77 13.25 7.71
N GLY A 141 -22.69 13.67 8.97
CA GLY A 141 -21.55 13.42 9.87
C GLY A 141 -20.29 14.21 9.54
N PHE A 142 -20.40 15.40 8.94
CA PHE A 142 -19.24 16.24 8.65
C PHE A 142 -19.55 17.73 8.73
N GLY A 143 -18.50 18.54 8.87
CA GLY A 143 -18.59 19.98 8.99
C GLY A 143 -17.24 20.66 8.79
N PHE A 144 -17.20 21.95 9.16
CA PHE A 144 -15.99 22.75 9.15
C PHE A 144 -15.84 23.51 10.47
N ILE A 145 -14.60 23.71 10.87
CA ILE A 145 -14.20 24.51 12.03
C ILE A 145 -13.37 25.68 11.51
N SER A 146 -13.72 26.90 11.90
CA SER A 146 -12.90 28.08 11.69
C SER A 146 -11.78 28.07 12.72
N ARG A 147 -10.52 27.93 12.29
CA ARG A 147 -9.36 28.00 13.19
C ARG A 147 -9.18 29.42 13.70
N ASP A 148 -8.68 29.57 14.91
CA ASP A 148 -8.25 30.89 15.41
C ASP A 148 -7.08 31.46 14.58
N SER A 149 -6.33 30.57 13.92
CA SER A 149 -5.25 30.88 12.97
C SER A 149 -5.73 31.42 11.61
N GLY A 150 -7.04 31.38 11.32
CA GLY A 150 -7.66 32.05 10.16
C GLY A 150 -8.25 31.16 9.07
N ASP A 151 -7.74 29.94 8.87
CA ASP A 151 -8.25 29.03 7.83
C ASP A 151 -9.37 28.11 8.34
N ASP A 152 -10.31 27.77 7.46
CA ASP A 152 -11.32 26.74 7.72
C ASP A 152 -10.69 25.34 7.57
N ILE A 153 -11.00 24.45 8.52
CA ILE A 153 -10.54 23.06 8.51
C ILE A 153 -11.71 22.09 8.50
N PHE A 154 -11.58 21.03 7.71
CA PHE A 154 -12.59 19.98 7.60
C PHE A 154 -12.64 19.13 8.88
N VAL A 155 -13.83 18.73 9.33
CA VAL A 155 -14.03 17.80 10.45
C VAL A 155 -15.05 16.72 10.09
N HIS A 156 -14.77 15.48 10.51
CA HIS A 156 -15.66 14.33 10.35
C HIS A 156 -16.10 13.81 11.73
N PHE A 157 -17.29 13.22 11.84
CA PHE A 157 -17.84 12.76 13.12
C PHE A 157 -16.93 11.77 13.87
N ARG A 158 -16.12 11.00 13.12
CA ARG A 158 -15.15 10.06 13.68
C ARG A 158 -14.03 10.72 14.47
N ALA A 159 -13.69 11.96 14.12
CA ALA A 159 -12.65 12.73 14.78
C ALA A 159 -13.08 13.29 16.14
N ILE A 160 -14.40 13.34 16.42
CA ILE A 160 -14.93 13.88 17.67
C ILE A 160 -14.77 12.83 18.77
N ARG A 161 -14.12 13.21 19.88
CA ARG A 161 -14.01 12.38 21.09
C ARG A 161 -15.34 12.32 21.83
N GLY A 162 -15.64 11.16 22.39
CA GLY A 162 -16.85 10.90 23.19
C GLY A 162 -17.51 9.57 22.84
N GLU A 163 -18.34 9.08 23.76
CA GLU A 163 -19.20 7.92 23.57
C GLU A 163 -20.63 8.39 23.21
N GLY A 164 -21.31 7.68 22.31
CA GLY A 164 -22.66 8.04 21.84
C GLY A 164 -22.69 8.95 20.60
N HIS A 165 -23.64 9.89 20.56
CA HIS A 165 -23.87 10.79 19.41
C HIS A 165 -22.77 11.88 19.33
N ARG A 166 -21.82 11.67 18.42
CA ARG A 166 -20.70 12.57 18.13
C ARG A 166 -21.13 13.71 17.20
N VAL A 167 -21.68 14.76 17.79
CA VAL A 167 -22.22 15.93 17.07
C VAL A 167 -21.51 17.19 17.55
N LEU A 168 -21.26 18.12 16.62
CA LEU A 168 -20.81 19.47 16.93
C LEU A 168 -21.95 20.45 16.70
N VAL A 169 -22.04 21.48 17.53
CA VAL A 169 -23.01 22.56 17.40
C VAL A 169 -22.33 23.75 16.73
N GLU A 170 -23.02 24.42 15.81
CA GLU A 170 -22.52 25.67 15.22
C GLU A 170 -22.23 26.73 16.31
N GLY A 171 -21.10 27.41 16.20
CA GLY A 171 -20.63 28.36 17.21
C GLY A 171 -19.95 27.72 18.43
N GLN A 172 -19.91 26.38 18.53
CA GLN A 172 -19.24 25.69 19.63
C GLN A 172 -17.72 25.87 19.56
N ARG A 173 -17.09 26.17 20.70
CA ARG A 173 -15.64 26.20 20.82
C ARG A 173 -15.08 24.79 20.98
N VAL A 174 -14.07 24.47 20.20
CA VAL A 174 -13.45 23.14 20.16
C VAL A 174 -11.94 23.24 20.12
N GLU A 175 -11.29 22.20 20.64
CA GLU A 175 -9.86 21.95 20.52
C GLU A 175 -9.63 20.70 19.69
N PHE A 176 -8.62 20.72 18.83
CA PHE A 176 -8.33 19.65 17.89
C PHE A 176 -6.88 19.66 17.45
N VAL A 177 -6.44 18.59 16.81
CA VAL A 177 -5.12 18.48 16.18
C VAL A 177 -5.27 18.63 14.67
N VAL A 178 -4.44 19.49 14.07
CA VAL A 178 -4.42 19.68 12.61
C VAL A 178 -3.56 18.61 11.96
N MET A 179 -4.14 17.87 11.02
CA MET A 179 -3.45 16.81 10.27
C MET A 179 -3.61 17.03 8.77
N ASN A 180 -2.53 16.80 8.01
CA ASN A 180 -2.57 16.86 6.54
C ASN A 180 -2.99 15.49 5.97
N ARG A 181 -4.05 15.45 5.16
CA ARG A 181 -4.59 14.25 4.50
C ARG A 181 -4.66 14.44 2.98
N GLU A 182 -5.02 13.39 2.25
CA GLU A 182 -5.14 13.41 0.78
C GLU A 182 -6.09 14.50 0.25
N LYS A 183 -7.06 14.96 1.05
CA LYS A 183 -8.05 15.99 0.70
C LYS A 183 -7.75 17.37 1.30
N GLY A 184 -6.57 17.56 1.88
CA GLY A 184 -6.17 18.80 2.55
C GLY A 184 -6.14 18.69 4.08
N LEU A 185 -6.16 19.83 4.76
CA LEU A 185 -6.11 19.92 6.22
C LEU A 185 -7.41 19.41 6.84
N GLN A 186 -7.27 18.57 7.87
CA GLN A 186 -8.39 17.99 8.62
C GLN A 186 -8.14 18.07 10.14
N ALA A 187 -9.20 18.36 10.89
CA ALA A 187 -9.21 18.29 12.33
C ALA A 187 -9.38 16.84 12.79
N GLU A 188 -8.46 16.39 13.63
CA GLU A 188 -8.49 15.11 14.33
C GLU A 188 -8.60 15.37 15.83
N ASP A 189 -9.04 14.34 16.57
CA ASP A 189 -9.01 14.38 18.02
C ASP A 189 -9.79 15.56 18.66
N VAL A 190 -10.97 15.84 18.12
CA VAL A 190 -11.77 17.02 18.45
C VAL A 190 -12.47 16.85 19.79
N THR A 191 -12.30 17.81 20.69
CA THR A 191 -13.00 17.90 21.98
C THR A 191 -13.68 19.25 22.12
N ALA A 192 -14.81 19.30 22.82
CA ALA A 192 -15.33 20.58 23.31
C ALA A 192 -14.26 21.26 24.16
N ALA A 193 -13.95 22.52 23.85
CA ALA A 193 -13.07 23.31 24.71
C ALA A 193 -13.78 23.50 26.05
N ALA A 194 -13.07 23.33 27.16
CA ALA A 194 -13.67 23.58 28.47
C ALA A 194 -14.18 25.03 28.53
N PRO A 195 -15.35 25.31 29.13
CA PRO A 195 -15.76 26.69 29.37
C PRO A 195 -14.69 27.33 30.27
N GLY A 196 -13.95 28.29 29.72
CA GLY A 196 -12.88 28.98 30.45
C GLY A 196 -13.41 29.51 31.77
N GLY A 197 -12.88 29.00 32.88
CA GLY A 197 -13.05 29.60 34.19
C GLY A 197 -12.53 31.03 34.12
N ARG A 198 -13.40 31.98 34.42
CA ARG A 198 -13.07 33.39 34.62
C ARG A 198 -12.16 33.56 35.83
#